data_AF-A0A7J2Z0S7-F1
#
_entry.id   AF-A0A7J2Z0S7-F1
#
_cell.length_a   1.000
_cell.length_b   1.000
_cell.length_c   1.000
_cell.angle_alpha   90.00
_cell.angle_beta   90.00
_cell.angle_gamma   90.00
#
_symmetry.space_group_name_H-M   'P 1'
#
loop_
_entity.id
_entity.type
_entity.pdbx_description
1 polymer ?
#
loop_
_entity_poly.entity_id
_entity_poly.type
_entity_poly.pdbx_seq_one_letter_code
_entity_poly.pdbx_strand_id
1 'polypeptide(L)' 'MIEEGMVCIKNTGRDKGEKCVVINVLDDQFVEIVSAKRKKARKANIVHLTPTGKKVDPKSEEQIKSALAE' A
#
# COMPACT_ATOMS: atom_id res chain seq x y z
N MET A 1 12.76 -3.80 -5.09
CA MET A 1 12.69 -2.99 -3.85
C MET A 1 11.31 -2.37 -3.81
N ILE A 2 10.57 -2.57 -2.72
CA ILE A 2 9.36 -1.80 -2.47
C ILE A 2 9.79 -0.57 -1.71
N GLU A 3 9.45 0.60 -2.24
CA GLU A 3 9.76 1.88 -1.63
C GLU A 3 8.46 2.52 -1.13
N GLU A 4 8.60 3.42 -0.16
CA GLU A 4 7.51 4.29 0.27
C GLU A 4 6.87 4.98 -0.94
N GLY A 5 5.55 5.06 -0.93
CA GLY A 5 4.78 5.60 -2.05
C GLY A 5 4.45 4.61 -3.16
N MET A 6 4.89 3.36 -3.11
CA MET A 6 4.44 2.38 -4.11
C MET A 6 2.98 1.97 -3.90
N VAL A 7 2.23 1.98 -5.00
CA VAL A 7 0.91 1.35 -5.06
C VAL A 7 1.09 -0.15 -5.28
N CYS A 8 0.55 -0.92 -4.37
CA CYS A 8 0.52 -2.37 -4.40
C CYS A 8 -0.92 -2.86 -4.49
N ILE A 9 -1.09 -4.08 -5.00
CA ILE A 9 -2.35 -4.80 -4.93
C ILE A 9 -2.15 -6.01 -4.05
N LYS A 10 -3.08 -6.25 -3.12
CA LYS A 10 -3.09 -7.49 -2.36
C LYS A 10 -3.63 -8.61 -3.23
N ASN A 11 -2.82 -9.62 -3.50
CA ASN A 11 -3.26 -10.77 -4.30
C ASN A 11 -3.91 -11.87 -3.44
N THR A 12 -3.84 -11.76 -2.11
CA THR A 12 -4.33 -12.81 -1.19
C THR A 12 -4.88 -12.22 0.12
N GLY A 13 -5.89 -12.87 0.69
CA GLY A 13 -6.52 -12.51 1.97
C GLY A 13 -7.91 -11.87 1.80
N ARG A 14 -8.41 -11.26 2.88
CA ARG A 14 -9.73 -10.59 2.91
C ARG A 14 -9.83 -9.33 2.03
N ASP A 15 -8.70 -8.76 1.64
CA ASP A 15 -8.58 -7.56 0.80
C ASP A 15 -8.02 -7.93 -0.60
N LYS A 16 -8.27 -9.16 -1.07
CA LYS A 16 -7.78 -9.65 -2.36
C LYS A 16 -8.34 -8.79 -3.50
N GLY A 17 -7.45 -8.25 -4.33
CA GLY A 17 -7.77 -7.37 -5.45
C GLY A 17 -7.83 -5.87 -5.10
N GLU A 18 -7.63 -5.49 -3.83
CA GLU A 18 -7.66 -4.08 -3.45
C GLU A 18 -6.32 -3.38 -3.64
N LYS A 19 -6.42 -2.15 -4.14
CA LYS A 19 -5.31 -1.21 -4.20
C LYS A 19 -4.94 -0.77 -2.79
N CYS A 20 -3.65 -0.75 -2.52
CA CYS A 20 -3.05 -0.27 -1.29
C CYS A 20 -1.81 0.57 -1.62
N VAL A 21 -1.51 1.54 -0.78
CA VAL A 21 -0.33 2.40 -0.89
C VAL A 21 0.58 2.11 0.28
N VAL A 22 1.87 1.94 0.01
CA VAL A 22 2.90 1.77 1.03
C VAL A 22 3.23 3.15 1.61
N ILE A 23 2.99 3.34 2.90
CA ILE A 23 3.34 4.59 3.60
C ILE A 23 4.76 4.50 4.13
N ASN A 24 5.08 3.38 4.76
CA ASN A 24 6.34 3.14 5.43
C ASN A 24 6.82 1.73 5.14
N VAL A 25 8.12 1.58 4.99
CA VAL A 25 8.80 0.28 4.95
C VAL A 25 9.39 0.08 6.33
N LEU A 26 8.90 -0.91 7.08
CA LEU A 26 9.42 -1.18 8.43
C LEU A 26 10.66 -2.08 8.35
N ASP A 27 10.58 -3.13 7.54
CA ASP A 27 11.59 -4.17 7.43
C ASP A 27 11.61 -4.74 6.00
N ASP A 28 12.64 -5.51 5.66
CA ASP A 28 12.77 -6.25 4.38
C ASP A 28 11.62 -7.24 4.10
N GLN A 29 10.79 -7.56 5.10
CA GLN A 29 9.62 -8.42 4.94
C GLN A 29 8.29 -7.76 5.33
N PHE A 30 8.32 -6.59 5.98
CA PHE A 30 7.12 -5.95 6.50
C PHE A 30 7.03 -4.50 6.07
N VAL A 31 5.89 -4.17 5.47
CA VAL A 31 5.57 -2.81 5.04
C VAL A 31 4.26 -2.36 5.68
N GLU A 32 4.14 -1.06 5.90
CA GLU A 32 2.93 -0.42 6.36
C GLU A 32 2.16 0.10 5.16
N ILE A 33 0.95 -0.41 4.98
CA ILE A 33 0.09 -0.07 3.85
C ILE A 33 -1.21 0.58 4.33
N VAL A 34 -1.79 1.43 3.48
CA VAL A 34 -3.18 1.90 3.60
C VAL A 34 -3.94 1.44 2.37
N SER A 35 -5.12 0.86 2.57
CA SER A 35 -6.01 0.45 1.48
C SER A 35 -7.25 1.34 1.40
N ALA A 36 -7.85 1.43 0.22
CA ALA A 36 -9.00 2.30 -0.03
C ALA A 36 -10.19 1.97 0.87
N LYS A 37 -10.44 0.68 1.09
CA LYS A 37 -11.55 0.18 1.91
C LYS A 37 -11.28 0.30 3.40
N ARG A 38 -10.01 0.44 3.79
CA ARG A 38 -9.57 0.56 5.19
C ARG A 38 -8.54 1.68 5.28
N LYS A 39 -9.02 2.90 5.56
CA LYS A 39 -8.20 4.11 5.81
C LYS A 39 -7.29 4.02 7.05
N LYS A 40 -7.08 2.83 7.62
CA LYS A 40 -6.16 2.59 8.74
C LYS A 40 -4.87 1.97 8.21
N ALA A 41 -3.75 2.53 8.63
CA ALA A 41 -2.43 1.93 8.42
C ALA A 41 -2.41 0.50 8.99
N ARG A 42 -1.89 -0.44 8.21
CA ARG A 42 -1.75 -1.83 8.61
C ARG A 42 -0.39 -2.37 8.20
N LYS A 43 0.18 -3.24 9.02
CA LYS A 43 1.28 -4.09 8.59
C LYS A 43 0.79 -5.12 7.59
N ALA A 44 1.53 -5.26 6.50
CA ALA A 44 1.36 -6.31 5.52
C ALA A 44 2.74 -6.86 5.14
N ASN A 45 2.77 -8.18 4.92
CA ASN A 45 3.98 -8.83 4.44
C ASN A 45 4.11 -8.62 2.93
N ILE A 46 5.32 -8.33 2.47
CA ILE A 46 5.62 -8.03 1.06
C ILE A 46 5.32 -9.23 0.16
N VAL A 47 5.38 -10.45 0.70
CA VAL A 47 5.07 -11.70 -0.02
C VAL A 47 3.64 -11.71 -0.59
N HIS A 48 2.72 -10.97 0.01
CA HIS A 48 1.31 -10.90 -0.42
C HIS A 48 0.97 -9.65 -1.24
N LEU A 49 1.96 -8.77 -1.45
CA LEU A 49 1.80 -7.50 -2.14
C LEU A 49 2.48 -7.60 -3.50
N THR A 50 1.73 -7.29 -4.54
CA THR A 50 2.28 -7.15 -5.88
C THR A 50 2.35 -5.66 -6.20
N PRO A 51 3.54 -5.08 -6.37
CA PRO A 51 3.67 -3.68 -6.75
C PRO A 51 3.14 -3.50 -8.16
N THR A 52 2.26 -2.51 -8.36
CA THR A 52 1.63 -2.23 -9.66
C THR A 52 2.50 -1.30 -10.53
N GLY A 53 3.72 -0.98 -10.09
CA GLY A 53 4.64 -0.06 -10.76
C GLY A 53 4.23 1.41 -10.70
N LYS A 54 3.08 1.74 -10.11
CA LYS A 54 2.66 3.12 -9.84
C LYS A 54 3.31 3.60 -8.55
N LYS A 55 3.99 4.75 -8.63
CA LYS A 55 4.55 5.47 -7.49
C LYS A 55 3.67 6.69 -7.23
N VAL A 56 3.35 6.93 -5.98
CA VAL A 56 2.66 8.10 -5.46
C VAL A 56 3.51 8.68 -4.33
N ASP A 57 3.48 9.99 -4.12
CA ASP A 57 4.26 10.60 -3.04
C ASP A 57 3.60 10.31 -1.67
N PRO A 58 4.28 9.60 -0.75
CA PRO A 58 3.73 9.25 0.56
C PRO A 58 3.75 10.41 1.56
N LYS A 59 4.38 11.55 1.21
CA LYS A 59 4.51 12.73 2.08
C LYS A 59 3.19 13.41 2.42
N SER A 60 2.13 13.18 1.64
CA SER A 60 0.83 13.77 1.89
C SER A 60 -0.24 12.68 2.06
N GLU A 61 -0.74 12.52 3.28
CA GLU A 61 -1.87 11.63 3.59
C GLU A 61 -3.10 11.93 2.73
N GLU A 62 -3.24 13.18 2.26
CA GLU A 62 -4.29 13.59 1.32
C GLU A 62 -4.10 12.97 -0.07
N GLN A 63 -2.86 12.90 -0.58
CA GLN A 63 -2.58 12.24 -1.85
C GLN A 63 -2.80 10.73 -1.78
N ILE A 64 -2.49 10.11 -0.63
CA ILE A 64 -2.80 8.69 -0.39
C ILE A 64 -4.31 8.45 -0.43
N LYS A 65 -5.09 9.31 0.24
CA LYS A 65 -6.57 9.23 0.21
C LYS A 65 -7.13 9.47 -1.18
N SER A 66 -6.57 10.41 -1.94
CA SER A 66 -6.99 10.72 -3.30
C SER A 66 -6.66 9.60 -4.28
N ALA A 67 -5.47 9.00 -4.19
CA ALA A 67 -5.05 7.86 -5.02
C ALA A 67 -5.87 6.58 -4.76
N LEU A 68 -6.51 6.50 -3.60
CA LEU A 68 -7.38 5.41 -3.18
C LEU A 68 -8.87 5.69 -3.44
N ALA A 69 -9.26 6.94 -3.72
CA ALA A 69 -10.64 7.35 -3.94
C ALA A 69 -11.12 7.15 -5.40
N GLU A 70 -10.24 6.65 -6.29
CA GLU A 70 -10.50 6.38 -7.72
C GLU A 70 -10.59 4.88 -8.07
#